data_AF-A3REK8-F1
#
_entry.id   AF-A3REK8-F1
#
_cell.length_a   1.000
_cell.length_b   1.000
_cell.length_c   1.000
_cell.angle_alpha   90.00
_cell.angle_beta   90.00
_cell.angle_gamma   90.00
#
_symmetry.space_group_name_H-M   'P 1'
#
loop_
_entity.id
_entity.type
_entity.pdbx_description
1 polymer ?
#
loop_
_entity_poly.entity_id
_entity_poly.type
_entity_poly.pdbx_seq_one_letter_code
_entity_poly.pdbx_strand_id
1 'polypeptide(L)'
;DVAIKKSKELNFVNVYNDHVSQHSSTTCRREVVHHQFERYRSEKCKNKRMRSFLYFGELKFLVRLDVEKLKLLRVLDLEANLGPFASNGDLIHLRYLRLEGFSLRVFDIAAIISKSRFLQTLDADHVCFIYDTIDLRKFTSLRHVIGKFVGELLIGDAANLQTLRSISSDSWSKLKHELLINLRDLFIYEDSNKSKERRVTVSWASLTKLRSLRVLKLVADRRYLSLESEEAVRSMDVISPSLESVTLVGITFEEDPMPFLQKMPRLEDLIFENCDYWGGKMSVSEQGFGRLRKLKLFINRLDELQIEEEAMP
;
A
#
# COMPACT_ATOMS: atom_id res chain seq x y z
N ASP A 1 -3.57 -22.81 -22.66
CA ASP A 1 -2.68 -23.14 -23.80
C ASP A 1 -2.79 -22.24 -25.03
N VAL A 2 -4.00 -21.94 -25.54
CA VAL A 2 -4.17 -21.10 -26.76
C VAL A 2 -3.55 -19.69 -26.64
N ALA A 3 -3.74 -19.01 -25.50
CA ALA A 3 -3.20 -17.66 -25.28
C ALA A 3 -1.65 -17.63 -25.25
N ILE A 4 -1.02 -18.64 -24.65
CA ILE A 4 0.44 -18.76 -24.59
C ILE A 4 1.00 -19.03 -25.99
N LYS A 5 0.36 -19.94 -26.75
CA LYS A 5 0.73 -20.21 -28.15
C LYS A 5 0.63 -18.95 -29.01
N LYS A 6 -0.48 -18.21 -28.90
CA LYS A 6 -0.68 -16.97 -29.68
C LYS A 6 0.31 -15.86 -29.30
N SER A 7 0.67 -15.77 -28.02
CA SER A 7 1.70 -14.84 -27.54
C SER A 7 3.07 -15.13 -28.15
N LYS A 8 3.44 -16.41 -28.28
CA LYS A 8 4.68 -16.85 -28.93
C LYS A 8 4.67 -16.54 -30.43
N GLU A 9 3.57 -16.85 -31.13
CA GLU A 9 3.41 -16.53 -32.57
C GLU A 9 3.57 -15.02 -32.87
N LEU A 10 3.06 -14.16 -31.97
CA LEU A 10 3.11 -12.71 -32.13
C LEU A 10 4.36 -12.05 -31.53
N ASN A 11 5.30 -12.85 -31.00
CA ASN A 11 6.45 -12.37 -30.22
C ASN A 11 6.04 -11.35 -29.15
N PHE A 12 4.88 -11.56 -28.52
CA PHE A 12 4.29 -10.58 -27.62
C PHE A 12 4.98 -10.57 -26.24
N VAL A 13 5.30 -11.76 -25.72
CA VAL A 13 6.00 -12.00 -24.45
C VAL A 13 7.23 -12.86 -24.71
N ASN A 14 8.36 -12.45 -24.15
CA ASN A 14 9.55 -13.29 -24.02
C ASN A 14 9.71 -13.74 -22.56
N VAL A 15 9.88 -15.04 -22.32
CA VAL A 15 9.96 -15.62 -20.96
C VAL A 15 11.28 -16.36 -20.80
N TYR A 16 12.24 -15.73 -20.13
CA TYR A 16 13.52 -16.38 -19.85
C TYR A 16 13.34 -17.46 -18.78
N ASN A 17 13.47 -18.73 -19.16
CA ASN A 17 13.38 -19.90 -18.28
C ASN A 17 14.58 -20.86 -18.49
N ASP A 18 14.82 -21.75 -17.53
CA ASP A 18 16.06 -22.56 -17.43
C ASP A 18 16.23 -23.63 -18.52
N HIS A 19 15.17 -23.99 -19.24
CA HIS A 19 15.14 -25.22 -20.05
C HIS A 19 15.33 -25.03 -21.55
N VAL A 20 15.41 -23.80 -22.07
CA VAL A 20 15.58 -23.60 -23.52
C VAL A 20 16.50 -22.42 -23.75
N SER A 21 17.51 -22.60 -24.60
CA SER A 21 18.27 -21.52 -25.24
C SER A 21 17.31 -20.65 -26.05
N GLN A 22 16.64 -19.71 -25.39
CA GLN A 22 15.66 -18.85 -26.06
C GLN A 22 16.39 -17.72 -26.75
N HIS A 23 16.17 -17.60 -28.06
CA HIS A 23 16.64 -16.47 -28.84
C HIS A 23 16.08 -15.17 -28.27
N SER A 24 16.95 -14.22 -27.93
CA SER A 24 16.56 -12.88 -27.48
C SER A 24 15.70 -12.20 -28.56
N SER A 25 14.39 -12.05 -28.33
CA SER A 25 13.53 -11.29 -29.23
C SER A 25 13.70 -9.79 -28.97
N THR A 26 14.35 -9.08 -29.88
CA THR A 26 14.55 -7.62 -29.82
C THR A 26 13.28 -6.82 -30.13
N THR A 27 12.17 -7.50 -30.47
CA THR A 27 10.92 -6.89 -30.91
C THR A 27 9.76 -7.07 -29.92
N CYS A 28 9.94 -7.87 -28.87
CA CYS A 28 8.86 -8.21 -27.96
C CYS A 28 8.41 -7.01 -27.10
N ARG A 29 7.15 -7.02 -26.65
CA ARG A 29 6.61 -5.90 -25.84
C ARG A 29 6.71 -6.15 -24.34
N ARG A 30 6.84 -7.41 -23.92
CA ARG A 30 6.90 -7.82 -22.53
C ARG A 30 8.03 -8.82 -22.34
N GLU A 31 8.86 -8.59 -21.33
CA GLU A 31 9.90 -9.52 -20.92
C GLU A 31 9.64 -9.97 -19.49
N VAL A 32 9.70 -11.28 -19.28
CA VAL A 32 9.54 -11.91 -17.97
C VAL A 32 10.76 -12.77 -17.72
N VAL A 33 11.38 -12.63 -16.56
CA VAL A 33 12.55 -13.40 -16.16
C VAL A 33 12.22 -14.21 -14.92
N HIS A 34 12.47 -15.53 -14.99
CA HIS A 34 12.35 -16.42 -13.84
C HIS A 34 13.73 -16.91 -13.35
N HIS A 35 13.91 -16.90 -12.02
CA HIS A 35 14.91 -17.56 -11.18
C HIS A 35 16.43 -17.45 -11.47
N GLN A 36 16.95 -17.06 -12.64
CA GLN A 36 18.41 -16.84 -12.81
C GLN A 36 18.74 -15.68 -13.76
N PHE A 37 18.86 -14.47 -13.21
CA PHE A 37 19.34 -13.29 -13.96
C PHE A 37 20.76 -13.46 -14.53
N GLU A 38 21.61 -14.18 -13.79
CA GLU A 38 23.04 -14.46 -14.05
C GLU A 38 23.34 -14.86 -15.50
N ARG A 39 22.58 -15.81 -16.07
CA ARG A 39 22.91 -16.44 -17.37
C ARG A 39 22.76 -15.53 -18.60
N TYR A 40 22.10 -14.38 -18.47
CA TYR A 40 21.69 -13.59 -19.65
C TYR A 40 21.92 -12.08 -19.49
N ARG A 41 22.85 -11.69 -18.59
CA ARG A 41 23.13 -10.28 -18.24
C ARG A 41 23.50 -9.39 -19.45
N SER A 42 24.10 -9.98 -20.49
CA SER A 42 24.58 -9.29 -21.71
C SER A 42 23.55 -9.19 -22.84
N GLU A 43 22.47 -9.96 -22.78
CA GLU A 43 21.42 -10.01 -23.82
C GLU A 43 20.15 -9.24 -23.41
N LYS A 44 19.91 -9.12 -22.11
CA LYS A 44 18.74 -8.48 -21.52
C LYS A 44 18.82 -6.95 -21.62
N CYS A 45 17.67 -6.29 -21.81
CA CYS A 45 17.52 -4.81 -21.95
C CYS A 45 18.01 -4.18 -23.26
N LYS A 46 18.39 -4.95 -24.29
CA LYS A 46 18.64 -4.41 -25.64
C LYS A 46 17.36 -4.00 -26.37
N ASN A 47 16.21 -4.52 -25.93
CA ASN A 47 14.92 -4.30 -26.54
C ASN A 47 14.35 -2.91 -26.20
N LYS A 48 14.63 -1.94 -27.08
CA LYS A 48 14.10 -0.57 -26.97
C LYS A 48 12.57 -0.48 -27.14
N ARG A 49 11.90 -1.55 -27.61
CA ARG A 49 10.44 -1.60 -27.81
C ARG A 49 9.69 -2.18 -26.62
N MET A 50 10.41 -2.63 -25.59
CA MET A 50 9.85 -3.19 -24.37
C MET A 50 8.95 -2.18 -23.66
N ARG A 51 7.77 -2.66 -23.22
CA ARG A 51 6.78 -1.89 -22.47
C ARG A 51 6.56 -2.44 -21.07
N SER A 52 6.91 -3.70 -20.82
CA SER A 52 6.83 -4.32 -19.50
C SER A 52 8.06 -5.17 -19.25
N PHE A 53 8.67 -5.00 -18.09
CA PHE A 53 9.72 -5.86 -17.59
C PHE A 53 9.30 -6.36 -16.21
N LEU A 54 9.19 -7.68 -16.08
CA LEU A 54 8.84 -8.35 -14.82
C LEU A 54 9.96 -9.31 -14.46
N TYR A 55 10.48 -9.18 -13.25
CA TYR A 55 11.51 -10.06 -12.74
C TYR A 55 10.98 -10.80 -11.51
N PHE A 56 10.94 -12.13 -11.59
CA PHE A 56 10.50 -13.01 -10.52
C PHE A 56 11.66 -13.92 -10.11
N GLY A 57 12.34 -13.60 -9.01
CA GLY A 57 13.47 -14.40 -8.54
C GLY A 57 14.29 -13.78 -7.42
N GLU A 58 15.16 -14.56 -6.82
CA GLU A 58 16.06 -14.08 -5.77
C GLU A 58 17.31 -13.46 -6.41
N LEU A 59 17.38 -12.13 -6.43
CA LEU A 59 18.59 -11.44 -6.86
C LEU A 59 19.54 -11.23 -5.69
N LYS A 60 20.64 -11.99 -5.70
CA LYS A 60 21.78 -11.74 -4.83
C LYS A 60 22.63 -10.52 -5.25
N PHE A 61 22.35 -9.89 -6.40
CA PHE A 61 23.19 -8.85 -6.99
C PHE A 61 22.43 -7.69 -7.63
N LEU A 62 23.11 -6.55 -7.78
CA LEU A 62 22.59 -5.35 -8.42
C LEU A 62 22.26 -5.58 -9.90
N VAL A 63 20.99 -5.44 -10.26
CA VAL A 63 20.58 -5.37 -11.66
C VAL A 63 20.83 -3.95 -12.16
N ARG A 64 21.78 -3.81 -13.09
CA ARG A 64 21.98 -2.57 -13.83
C ARG A 64 21.11 -2.63 -15.08
N LEU A 65 19.87 -2.19 -14.96
CA LEU A 65 19.04 -1.91 -16.13
C LEU A 65 19.53 -0.61 -16.75
N ASP A 66 19.90 -0.66 -18.03
CA ASP A 66 20.13 0.54 -18.83
C ASP A 66 18.78 1.15 -19.24
N VAL A 67 18.08 1.72 -18.26
CA VAL A 67 16.75 2.31 -18.42
C VAL A 67 16.72 3.48 -19.41
N GLU A 68 17.87 4.08 -19.74
CA GLU A 68 17.97 5.16 -20.75
C GLU A 68 17.44 4.73 -22.11
N LYS A 69 17.56 3.44 -22.41
CA LYS A 69 17.15 2.86 -23.69
C LYS A 69 15.69 2.42 -23.71
N LEU A 70 15.02 2.41 -22.55
CA LEU A 70 13.68 1.85 -22.35
C LEU A 70 12.58 2.92 -22.36
N LYS A 71 12.61 3.83 -23.35
CA LYS A 71 11.68 4.98 -23.43
C LYS A 71 10.19 4.60 -23.50
N LEU A 72 9.86 3.39 -23.96
CA LEU A 72 8.49 2.90 -24.08
C LEU A 72 8.00 2.12 -22.85
N LEU A 73 8.84 1.98 -21.82
CA LEU A 73 8.53 1.21 -20.63
C LEU A 73 7.35 1.82 -19.88
N ARG A 74 6.37 0.97 -19.53
CA ARG A 74 5.15 1.32 -18.79
C ARG A 74 5.06 0.59 -17.47
N VAL A 75 5.58 -0.63 -17.41
CA VAL A 75 5.56 -1.49 -16.22
C VAL A 75 6.99 -1.91 -15.94
N LEU A 76 7.45 -1.59 -14.73
CA LEU A 76 8.71 -2.07 -14.20
C LEU A 76 8.44 -2.74 -12.87
N ASP A 77 8.67 -4.05 -12.81
CA ASP A 77 8.55 -4.85 -11.61
C ASP A 77 9.88 -5.57 -11.36
N LEU A 78 10.48 -5.26 -10.22
CA LEU A 78 11.83 -5.65 -9.88
C LEU A 78 11.90 -6.18 -8.47
N GLU A 79 11.90 -7.51 -8.36
CA GLU A 79 12.33 -8.24 -7.16
C GLU A 79 13.86 -8.20 -7.03
N ALA A 80 14.44 -6.99 -6.96
CA ALA A 80 15.86 -6.75 -7.20
C ALA A 80 16.40 -5.51 -6.47
N ASN A 81 17.62 -5.64 -5.92
CA ASN A 81 18.44 -4.46 -5.66
C ASN A 81 18.78 -3.78 -7.00
N LEU A 82 18.22 -2.60 -7.24
CA LEU A 82 18.64 -1.77 -8.37
C LEU A 82 19.98 -1.14 -8.04
N GLY A 83 20.91 -1.21 -8.99
CA GLY A 83 22.08 -0.33 -8.97
C GLY A 83 21.66 1.14 -9.07
N PRO A 84 22.54 2.09 -8.70
CA PRO A 84 22.29 3.50 -8.88
C PRO A 84 21.85 3.78 -10.32
N PHE A 85 20.76 4.53 -10.47
CA PHE A 85 20.33 5.02 -11.78
C PHE A 85 21.34 6.05 -12.30
N ALA A 86 22.44 5.58 -12.88
CA ALA A 86 23.26 6.41 -13.74
C ALA A 86 22.43 6.71 -14.98
N SER A 87 21.78 7.88 -15.08
CA SER A 87 21.20 8.26 -16.36
C SER A 87 20.70 9.68 -16.55
N ASN A 88 20.77 10.12 -17.81
CA ASN A 88 20.28 11.37 -18.39
C ASN A 88 18.93 11.20 -19.15
N GLY A 89 18.31 10.02 -19.13
CA GLY A 89 17.08 9.71 -19.88
C GLY A 89 15.79 9.63 -19.04
N ASP A 90 14.65 10.02 -19.63
CA ASP A 90 13.34 10.07 -18.97
C ASP A 90 12.50 8.78 -19.16
N LEU A 91 11.82 8.35 -18.10
CA LEU A 91 10.85 7.24 -18.07
C LEU A 91 9.41 7.77 -18.16
N ILE A 92 9.17 8.64 -19.15
CA ILE A 92 7.90 9.38 -19.24
C ILE A 92 6.68 8.47 -19.36
N HIS A 93 6.78 7.28 -19.96
CA HIS A 93 5.64 6.39 -20.16
C HIS A 93 5.37 5.45 -18.98
N LEU A 94 6.21 5.47 -17.93
CA LEU A 94 6.08 4.60 -16.78
C LEU A 94 4.75 4.86 -16.06
N ARG A 95 4.00 3.79 -15.84
CA ARG A 95 2.69 3.77 -15.16
C ARG A 95 2.74 2.94 -13.88
N TYR A 96 3.50 1.87 -13.87
CA TYR A 96 3.63 0.99 -12.72
C TYR A 96 5.11 0.78 -12.41
N LEU A 97 5.46 1.00 -11.15
CA LEU A 97 6.78 0.76 -10.61
C LEU A 97 6.61 -0.05 -9.32
N ARG A 98 7.14 -1.27 -9.32
CA ARG A 98 7.32 -2.06 -8.12
C ARG A 98 8.80 -2.27 -7.84
N LEU A 99 9.14 -2.06 -6.58
CA LEU A 99 10.48 -1.99 -6.06
C LEU A 99 10.56 -2.91 -4.85
N GLU A 100 11.48 -3.86 -4.92
CA GLU A 100 11.69 -4.84 -3.86
C GLU A 100 13.18 -5.02 -3.63
N GLY A 101 13.61 -4.99 -2.36
CA GLY A 101 15.01 -5.19 -1.99
C GLY A 101 15.47 -4.40 -0.77
N PHE A 102 16.36 -5.03 0.00
CA PHE A 102 16.98 -4.47 1.22
C PHE A 102 17.96 -3.32 0.96
N SER A 103 18.35 -3.08 -0.30
CA SER A 103 19.41 -2.14 -0.66
C SER A 103 18.96 -1.00 -1.58
N LEU A 104 17.66 -0.87 -1.86
CA LEU A 104 17.12 0.30 -2.56
C LEU A 104 17.24 1.52 -1.64
N ARG A 105 18.13 2.45 -2.00
CA ARG A 105 18.29 3.68 -1.24
C ARG A 105 17.25 4.67 -1.71
N VAL A 106 16.84 5.60 -0.84
CA VAL A 106 15.80 6.58 -1.19
C VAL A 106 16.17 7.39 -2.43
N PHE A 107 17.45 7.67 -2.64
CA PHE A 107 17.92 8.38 -3.82
C PHE A 107 17.64 7.61 -5.12
N ASP A 108 17.53 6.28 -5.08
CA ASP A 108 17.10 5.47 -6.22
C ASP A 108 15.61 5.70 -6.51
N ILE A 109 14.77 5.74 -5.46
CA ILE A 109 13.34 6.07 -5.57
C ILE A 109 13.16 7.49 -6.10
N ALA A 110 13.84 8.47 -5.51
CA ALA A 110 13.80 9.87 -5.91
C ALA A 110 14.29 10.06 -7.36
N ALA A 111 15.29 9.30 -7.82
CA ALA A 111 15.79 9.35 -9.19
C ALA A 111 14.80 8.74 -10.21
N ILE A 112 14.13 7.64 -9.89
CA ILE A 112 13.07 7.11 -10.76
C ILE A 112 11.88 8.07 -10.78
N ILE A 113 11.55 8.60 -9.61
CA ILE A 113 10.50 9.57 -9.43
C ILE A 113 10.79 10.77 -10.32
N SER A 114 12.00 11.36 -10.24
CA SER A 114 12.43 12.56 -10.97
C SER A 114 12.17 12.45 -12.49
N LYS A 115 12.30 11.24 -13.04
CA LYS A 115 12.18 10.92 -14.49
C LYS A 115 10.80 10.50 -14.97
N SER A 116 9.84 10.33 -14.08
CA SER A 116 8.49 9.85 -14.40
C SER A 116 7.47 10.99 -14.25
N ARG A 117 6.49 11.08 -15.16
CA ARG A 117 5.39 12.08 -15.10
C ARG A 117 4.01 11.46 -14.90
N PHE A 118 3.93 10.18 -15.22
CA PHE A 118 2.69 9.51 -15.58
C PHE A 118 2.43 8.27 -14.73
N LEU A 119 3.22 8.13 -13.68
CA LEU A 119 3.16 7.03 -12.73
C LEU A 119 1.76 6.98 -12.09
N GLN A 120 1.20 5.78 -12.04
CA GLN A 120 -0.10 5.47 -11.47
C GLN A 120 0.06 4.63 -10.20
N THR A 121 1.05 3.74 -10.18
CA THR A 121 1.36 2.89 -9.03
C THR A 121 2.84 2.97 -8.67
N LEU A 122 3.11 3.28 -7.41
CA LEU A 122 4.38 3.08 -6.73
C LEU A 122 4.18 2.01 -5.66
N ASP A 123 4.85 0.88 -5.81
CA ASP A 123 4.86 -0.22 -4.85
C ASP A 123 6.28 -0.44 -4.33
N ALA A 124 6.47 -0.21 -3.04
CA ALA A 124 7.72 -0.33 -2.31
C ALA A 124 7.52 -1.11 -0.99
N ASP A 125 6.49 -1.97 -0.90
CA ASP A 125 6.12 -2.69 0.33
C ASP A 125 7.24 -3.59 0.88
N HIS A 126 8.04 -4.13 -0.05
CA HIS A 126 9.14 -5.04 0.24
C HIS A 126 10.48 -4.32 0.42
N VAL A 127 10.48 -2.99 0.52
CA VAL A 127 11.64 -2.20 0.93
C VAL A 127 11.66 -2.10 2.46
N CYS A 128 12.84 -1.84 3.02
CA CYS A 128 12.98 -1.39 4.41
C CYS A 128 12.18 -0.08 4.65
N PHE A 129 12.02 0.30 5.92
CA PHE A 129 11.40 1.56 6.28
C PHE A 129 12.08 2.76 5.58
N ILE A 130 11.26 3.61 4.96
CA ILE A 130 11.69 4.79 4.20
C ILE A 130 11.63 5.99 5.16
N TYR A 131 12.77 6.40 5.70
CA TYR A 131 12.86 7.51 6.67
C TYR A 131 12.97 8.89 6.02
N ASP A 132 13.36 8.94 4.75
CA ASP A 132 13.53 10.19 4.02
C ASP A 132 12.20 10.75 3.50
N THR A 133 12.22 12.03 3.13
CA THR A 133 11.09 12.70 2.47
C THR A 133 10.95 12.24 1.02
N ILE A 134 9.75 11.78 0.66
CA ILE A 134 9.38 11.40 -0.71
C ILE A 134 8.40 12.43 -1.28
N ASP A 135 8.82 13.14 -2.33
CA ASP A 135 7.98 14.12 -3.02
C ASP A 135 7.25 13.51 -4.22
N LEU A 136 5.94 13.33 -4.07
CA LEU A 136 5.03 12.79 -5.08
C LEU A 136 4.15 13.85 -5.72
N ARG A 137 4.31 15.14 -5.39
CA ARG A 137 3.37 16.22 -5.79
C ARG A 137 3.21 16.38 -7.30
N LYS A 138 4.25 16.02 -8.05
CA LYS A 138 4.25 16.09 -9.51
C LYS A 138 3.46 14.98 -10.21
N PHE A 139 3.07 13.92 -9.49
CA PHE A 139 2.36 12.78 -10.09
C PHE A 139 0.84 12.98 -10.06
N THR A 140 0.34 13.69 -11.05
CA THR A 140 -1.10 13.94 -11.21
C THR A 140 -1.90 12.68 -11.57
N SER A 141 -1.23 11.64 -12.08
CA SER A 141 -1.86 10.36 -12.42
C SER A 141 -1.77 9.30 -11.32
N LEU A 142 -1.15 9.62 -10.17
CA LEU A 142 -0.89 8.65 -9.12
C LEU A 142 -2.20 8.21 -8.45
N ARG A 143 -2.35 6.89 -8.29
CA ARG A 143 -3.52 6.26 -7.68
C ARG A 143 -3.14 5.34 -6.53
N HIS A 144 -1.99 4.70 -6.60
CA HIS A 144 -1.60 3.68 -5.63
C HIS A 144 -0.18 3.95 -5.13
N VAL A 145 -0.05 4.10 -3.82
CA VAL A 145 1.22 4.25 -3.12
C VAL A 145 1.24 3.20 -2.02
N ILE A 146 2.17 2.27 -2.11
CA ILE A 146 2.34 1.15 -1.19
C ILE A 146 3.80 1.14 -0.79
N GLY A 147 4.10 1.02 0.50
CA GLY A 147 5.47 1.05 1.00
C GLY A 147 5.51 1.09 2.51
N LYS A 148 6.68 1.36 3.10
CA LYS A 148 6.84 1.58 4.54
C LYS A 148 7.34 2.99 4.81
N PHE A 149 6.47 3.97 4.57
CA PHE A 149 6.83 5.39 4.64
C PHE A 149 6.87 5.86 6.10
N VAL A 150 8.06 6.08 6.64
CA VAL A 150 8.26 6.70 7.97
C VAL A 150 8.45 8.20 7.82
N GLY A 151 9.30 8.59 6.86
CA GLY A 151 9.59 9.97 6.51
C GLY A 151 8.41 10.68 5.88
N GLU A 152 8.57 11.97 5.62
CA GLU A 152 7.48 12.80 5.10
C GLU A 152 7.08 12.37 3.70
N LEU A 153 5.78 12.22 3.47
CA LEU A 153 5.22 11.92 2.17
C LEU A 153 4.50 13.16 1.64
N LEU A 154 5.05 13.80 0.62
CA LEU A 154 4.42 14.99 0.03
C LEU A 154 3.53 14.56 -1.13
N ILE A 155 2.21 14.63 -0.93
CA ILE A 155 1.22 14.29 -1.94
C ILE A 155 0.65 15.57 -2.53
N GLY A 156 0.53 15.63 -3.85
CA GLY A 156 0.01 16.80 -4.55
C GLY A 156 -1.51 16.80 -4.60
N ASP A 157 -2.10 17.98 -4.56
CA ASP A 157 -3.55 18.19 -4.55
C ASP A 157 -4.27 17.58 -5.77
N ALA A 158 -3.58 17.46 -6.90
CA ALA A 158 -4.10 16.87 -8.13
C ALA A 158 -4.05 15.33 -8.15
N ALA A 159 -3.47 14.68 -7.12
CA ALA A 159 -3.36 13.23 -7.08
C ALA A 159 -4.73 12.59 -6.82
N ASN A 160 -5.16 11.71 -7.73
CA ASN A 160 -6.38 10.92 -7.55
C ASN A 160 -6.05 9.62 -6.80
N LEU A 161 -5.57 9.76 -5.57
CA LEU A 161 -5.09 8.64 -4.77
C LEU A 161 -6.25 7.76 -4.30
N GLN A 162 -6.14 6.46 -4.55
CA GLN A 162 -7.12 5.43 -4.21
C GLN A 162 -6.57 4.45 -3.17
N THR A 163 -5.26 4.25 -3.14
CA THR A 163 -4.59 3.36 -2.18
C THR A 163 -3.38 4.06 -1.58
N LEU A 164 -3.34 4.11 -0.25
CA LEU A 164 -2.18 4.55 0.53
C LEU A 164 -1.93 3.51 1.62
N ARG A 165 -0.97 2.61 1.38
CA ARG A 165 -0.66 1.53 2.32
C ARG A 165 0.67 1.74 3.00
N SER A 166 0.64 1.56 4.33
CA SER A 166 1.76 1.58 5.25
C SER A 166 2.52 2.93 5.24
N ILE A 167 1.78 3.95 5.70
CA ILE A 167 2.28 5.27 6.08
C ILE A 167 2.35 5.39 7.61
N SER A 168 3.39 6.02 8.15
CA SER A 168 3.48 6.28 9.59
C SER A 168 2.37 7.24 10.04
N SER A 169 1.89 7.08 11.28
CA SER A 169 0.90 8.00 11.88
C SER A 169 1.38 9.46 11.87
N ASP A 170 2.67 9.70 12.11
CA ASP A 170 3.30 11.01 12.00
C ASP A 170 3.18 11.62 10.60
N SER A 171 3.52 10.85 9.57
CA SER A 171 3.44 11.34 8.19
C SER A 171 1.99 11.49 7.74
N TRP A 172 1.09 10.62 8.20
CA TRP A 172 -0.35 10.76 7.99
C TRP A 172 -0.89 12.07 8.58
N SER A 173 -0.50 12.44 9.80
CA SER A 173 -1.01 13.65 10.47
C SER A 173 -0.64 14.95 9.75
N LYS A 174 0.43 14.93 8.92
CA LYS A 174 0.89 16.07 8.11
C LYS A 174 0.15 16.22 6.77
N LEU A 175 -0.63 15.22 6.35
CA LEU A 175 -1.37 15.27 5.10
C LEU A 175 -2.66 16.09 5.25
N LYS A 176 -3.06 16.73 4.15
CA LYS A 176 -4.39 17.37 4.04
C LYS A 176 -5.43 16.32 3.68
N HIS A 177 -6.07 15.74 4.69
CA HIS A 177 -7.01 14.61 4.51
C HIS A 177 -8.20 14.96 3.61
N GLU A 178 -8.65 16.22 3.59
CA GLU A 178 -9.74 16.67 2.71
C GLU A 178 -9.44 16.54 1.21
N LEU A 179 -8.17 16.40 0.81
CA LEU A 179 -7.80 16.20 -0.60
C LEU A 179 -7.84 14.72 -1.02
N LEU A 180 -7.90 13.80 -0.06
CA LEU A 180 -7.86 12.36 -0.29
C LEU A 180 -9.26 11.75 -0.47
N ILE A 181 -10.16 12.47 -1.14
CA ILE A 181 -11.59 12.13 -1.29
C ILE A 181 -11.85 10.78 -2.01
N ASN A 182 -10.91 10.36 -2.84
CA ASN A 182 -10.99 9.13 -3.63
C ASN A 182 -10.27 7.95 -2.97
N LEU A 183 -9.70 8.14 -1.78
CA LEU A 183 -8.97 7.11 -1.06
C LEU A 183 -9.93 6.01 -0.62
N ARG A 184 -9.62 4.77 -0.99
CA ARG A 184 -10.43 3.58 -0.73
C ARG A 184 -9.76 2.61 0.21
N ASP A 185 -8.45 2.63 0.27
CA ASP A 185 -7.63 1.69 1.02
C ASP A 185 -6.52 2.45 1.74
N LEU A 186 -6.57 2.43 3.07
CA LEU A 186 -5.66 3.13 3.94
C LEU A 186 -5.08 2.15 4.96
N PHE A 187 -3.76 2.08 5.01
CA PHE A 187 -3.03 1.41 6.09
C PHE A 187 -2.08 2.41 6.75
N ILE A 188 -2.34 2.73 8.01
CA ILE A 188 -1.47 3.53 8.88
C ILE A 188 -0.79 2.61 9.90
N TYR A 189 0.50 2.83 10.16
CA TYR A 189 1.22 2.14 11.22
C TYR A 189 1.94 3.13 12.14
N GLU A 190 2.27 2.67 13.33
CA GLU A 190 3.11 3.38 14.27
C GLU A 190 4.59 3.02 14.06
N ASP A 191 5.46 4.02 14.01
CA ASP A 191 6.92 3.79 13.97
C ASP A 191 7.44 3.49 15.38
N SER A 192 7.75 2.22 15.65
CA SER A 192 8.25 1.73 16.94
C SER A 192 9.64 2.29 17.32
N ASN A 193 10.36 2.91 16.39
CA ASN A 193 11.70 3.44 16.63
C ASN A 193 11.71 4.87 17.21
N LYS A 194 10.55 5.54 17.34
CA LYS A 194 10.48 6.90 17.90
C LYS A 194 10.44 6.92 19.43
N SER A 195 10.94 8.01 20.00
CA SER A 195 11.00 8.24 21.45
C SER A 195 9.59 8.38 22.05
N LYS A 196 9.45 7.90 23.30
CA LYS A 196 8.20 7.73 24.05
C LYS A 196 7.41 9.01 24.37
N GLU A 197 7.85 10.17 23.88
CA GLU A 197 7.43 11.50 24.36
C GLU A 197 6.29 12.12 23.53
N ARG A 198 5.91 11.55 22.38
CA ARG A 198 4.78 12.05 21.58
C ARG A 198 3.88 10.90 21.14
N ARG A 199 2.74 10.75 21.81
CA ARG A 199 1.62 9.98 21.26
C ARG A 199 1.12 10.72 20.01
N VAL A 200 0.96 10.00 18.91
CA VAL A 200 0.31 10.54 17.72
C VAL A 200 -1.05 9.89 17.67
N THR A 201 -2.09 10.66 17.96
CA THR A 201 -3.47 10.17 17.85
C THR A 201 -3.87 10.17 16.37
N VAL A 202 -4.46 9.07 15.90
CA VAL A 202 -5.28 9.08 14.68
C VAL A 202 -6.71 9.32 15.13
N SER A 203 -7.27 10.48 14.85
CA SER A 203 -8.66 10.76 15.20
C SER A 203 -9.62 10.18 14.16
N TRP A 204 -10.75 9.63 14.62
CA TRP A 204 -11.81 9.21 13.71
C TRP A 204 -12.32 10.36 12.84
N ALA A 205 -12.33 11.59 13.36
CA ALA A 205 -12.70 12.79 12.62
C ALA A 205 -11.84 13.03 11.36
N SER A 206 -10.56 12.62 11.37
CA SER A 206 -9.73 12.67 10.17
C SER A 206 -10.16 11.64 9.12
N LEU A 207 -10.60 10.47 9.58
CA LEU A 207 -11.01 9.34 8.75
C LEU A 207 -12.43 9.53 8.18
N THR A 208 -13.33 10.21 8.90
CA THR A 208 -14.70 10.49 8.41
C THR A 208 -14.74 11.41 7.19
N LYS A 209 -13.69 12.23 7.00
CA LYS A 209 -13.50 13.04 5.78
C LYS A 209 -13.31 12.19 4.53
N LEU A 210 -12.85 10.94 4.68
CA LEU A 210 -12.54 10.02 3.60
C LEU A 210 -13.81 9.25 3.16
N ARG A 211 -14.70 9.93 2.45
CA ARG A 211 -16.03 9.39 2.09
C ARG A 211 -16.00 8.13 1.21
N SER A 212 -14.90 7.89 0.51
CA SER A 212 -14.70 6.71 -0.35
C SER A 212 -13.94 5.57 0.33
N LEU A 213 -13.56 5.71 1.60
CA LEU A 213 -12.73 4.74 2.30
C LEU A 213 -13.50 3.44 2.54
N ARG A 214 -12.99 2.34 1.98
CA ARG A 214 -13.57 0.99 2.08
C ARG A 214 -12.79 0.10 3.03
N VAL A 215 -11.47 0.25 3.06
CA VAL A 215 -10.58 -0.58 3.87
C VAL A 215 -9.70 0.32 4.72
N LEU A 216 -9.77 0.11 6.03
CA LEU A 216 -8.92 0.75 7.02
C LEU A 216 -8.13 -0.32 7.77
N LYS A 217 -6.81 -0.15 7.81
CA LYS A 217 -5.92 -0.90 8.69
C LYS A 217 -5.11 0.07 9.55
N LEU A 218 -5.18 -0.09 10.86
CA LEU A 218 -4.35 0.64 11.81
C LEU A 218 -3.48 -0.37 12.58
N VAL A 219 -2.19 -0.11 12.68
CA VAL A 219 -1.25 -0.97 13.42
C VAL A 219 -0.45 -0.12 14.41
N ALA A 220 -0.45 -0.52 15.67
CA ALA A 220 0.31 0.12 16.73
C ALA A 220 0.98 -0.89 17.66
N ASP A 221 1.96 -0.42 18.44
CA ASP A 221 2.64 -1.18 19.50
C ASP A 221 2.04 -0.86 20.87
N ARG A 222 0.70 -0.85 20.95
CA ARG A 222 -0.15 -0.71 22.17
C ARG A 222 0.04 0.55 23.02
N ARG A 223 1.00 1.41 22.68
CA ARG A 223 1.52 2.44 23.58
C ARG A 223 1.31 3.86 23.09
N TYR A 224 1.20 4.10 21.77
CA TYR A 224 1.27 5.48 21.24
C TYR A 224 0.21 5.89 20.21
N LEU A 225 -0.56 4.95 19.65
CA LEU A 225 -1.70 5.20 18.78
C LEU A 225 -3.00 5.02 19.58
N SER A 226 -3.59 6.13 20.01
CA SER A 226 -4.98 6.15 20.46
C SER A 226 -5.88 6.48 19.28
N LEU A 227 -7.10 5.96 19.35
CA LEU A 227 -8.15 6.22 18.39
C LEU A 227 -9.26 6.94 19.14
N GLU A 228 -9.18 8.28 19.15
CA GLU A 228 -10.10 9.12 19.92
C GLU A 228 -11.52 9.01 19.35
N SER A 229 -12.43 8.52 20.20
CA SER A 229 -13.86 8.64 20.05
C SER A 229 -14.23 10.08 20.40
N GLU A 230 -14.40 10.93 19.39
CA GLU A 230 -14.88 12.28 19.66
C GLU A 230 -16.39 12.22 19.97
N GLU A 231 -16.78 12.83 21.09
CA GLU A 231 -18.17 13.19 21.39
C GLU A 231 -18.81 14.05 20.27
N ALA A 232 -18.02 14.57 19.33
CA ALA A 232 -18.46 15.26 18.12
C ALA A 232 -19.19 14.35 17.11
N VAL A 233 -19.12 13.01 17.23
CA VAL A 233 -19.90 12.07 16.40
C VAL A 233 -21.21 11.62 17.07
N ARG A 234 -21.71 12.44 17.99
CA ARG A 234 -23.11 12.42 18.44
C ARG A 234 -24.08 12.95 17.37
N SER A 235 -23.62 13.44 16.21
CA SER A 235 -24.52 13.68 15.08
C SER A 235 -24.89 12.35 14.42
N MET A 236 -26.16 12.22 14.04
CA MET A 236 -26.74 11.10 13.28
C MET A 236 -26.14 10.95 11.86
N ASP A 237 -25.08 11.69 11.52
CA ASP A 237 -24.48 11.61 10.19
C ASP A 237 -23.62 10.36 10.11
N VAL A 238 -24.05 9.44 9.23
CA VAL A 238 -23.37 8.20 8.89
C VAL A 238 -21.85 8.39 8.78
N ILE A 239 -21.13 7.76 9.70
CA ILE A 239 -19.68 7.75 9.79
C ILE A 239 -19.17 6.86 8.67
N SER A 240 -18.39 7.42 7.74
CA SER A 240 -17.70 6.67 6.68
C SER A 240 -18.62 5.68 5.93
N PRO A 241 -19.58 6.17 5.11
CA PRO A 241 -20.67 5.36 4.53
C PRO A 241 -20.21 4.23 3.58
N SER A 242 -18.93 4.22 3.21
CA SER A 242 -18.33 3.23 2.32
C SER A 242 -17.42 2.23 3.01
N LEU A 243 -17.20 2.36 4.33
CA LEU A 243 -16.25 1.52 5.06
C LEU A 243 -16.80 0.09 5.19
N GLU A 244 -16.03 -0.85 4.65
CA GLU A 244 -16.39 -2.27 4.54
C GLU A 244 -15.50 -3.15 5.44
N SER A 245 -14.25 -2.76 5.66
CA SER A 245 -13.30 -3.53 6.44
C SER A 245 -12.50 -2.63 7.38
N VAL A 246 -12.48 -3.00 8.66
CA VAL A 246 -11.66 -2.38 9.71
C VAL A 246 -10.78 -3.43 10.34
N THR A 247 -9.46 -3.21 10.27
CA THR A 247 -8.46 -4.03 10.97
C THR A 247 -7.66 -3.15 11.92
N LEU A 248 -7.78 -3.40 13.23
CA LEU A 248 -7.05 -2.70 14.28
C LEU A 248 -6.08 -3.68 14.93
N VAL A 249 -4.79 -3.35 14.91
CA VAL A 249 -3.74 -4.20 15.48
C VAL A 249 -3.01 -3.44 16.57
N GLY A 250 -2.94 -4.01 17.77
CA GLY A 250 -2.21 -3.44 18.89
C GLY A 250 -2.75 -2.07 19.33
N ILE A 251 -4.06 -1.84 19.18
CA ILE A 251 -4.72 -0.61 19.64
C ILE A 251 -5.17 -0.78 21.09
N THR A 252 -5.06 0.28 21.89
CA THR A 252 -5.62 0.33 23.24
C THR A 252 -6.91 1.15 23.21
N PHE A 253 -8.02 0.55 23.60
CA PHE A 253 -9.32 1.20 23.69
C PHE A 253 -9.55 1.72 25.12
N GLU A 254 -9.97 2.97 25.23
CA GLU A 254 -10.40 3.59 26.50
C GLU A 254 -11.88 3.33 26.79
N GLU A 255 -12.70 3.23 25.74
CA GLU A 255 -14.13 2.98 25.77
C GLU A 255 -14.49 1.77 24.89
N ASP A 256 -15.72 1.27 25.02
CA ASP A 256 -16.21 0.21 24.13
C ASP A 256 -16.30 0.73 22.68
N PRO A 257 -15.57 0.14 21.72
CA PRO A 257 -15.61 0.57 20.34
C PRO A 257 -16.87 0.12 19.58
N MET A 258 -17.62 -0.88 20.09
CA MET A 258 -18.74 -1.47 19.36
C MET A 258 -19.88 -0.47 19.06
N PRO A 259 -20.35 0.38 20.01
CA PRO A 259 -21.39 1.37 19.75
C PRO A 259 -21.05 2.38 18.65
N PHE A 260 -19.76 2.64 18.44
CA PHE A 260 -19.29 3.49 17.36
C PHE A 260 -19.22 2.72 16.03
N LEU A 261 -18.62 1.52 16.05
CA LEU A 261 -18.38 0.73 14.83
C LEU A 261 -19.67 0.21 14.20
N GLN A 262 -20.68 -0.09 15.01
CA GLN A 262 -22.00 -0.53 14.51
C GLN A 262 -22.72 0.56 13.68
N LYS A 263 -22.34 1.83 13.82
CA LYS A 263 -22.89 2.93 13.01
C LYS A 263 -22.42 2.90 11.56
N MET A 264 -21.49 2.02 11.19
CA MET A 264 -20.96 1.89 9.83
C MET A 264 -21.87 0.96 9.01
N PRO A 265 -22.69 1.49 8.09
CA PRO A 265 -23.78 0.72 7.45
C PRO A 265 -23.29 -0.35 6.46
N ARG A 266 -22.00 -0.30 6.09
CA ARG A 266 -21.39 -1.21 5.13
C ARG A 266 -20.31 -2.11 5.72
N LEU A 267 -20.09 -2.08 7.03
CA LEU A 267 -19.02 -2.85 7.65
C LEU A 267 -19.32 -4.34 7.51
N GLU A 268 -18.45 -5.05 6.78
CA GLU A 268 -18.51 -6.50 6.55
C GLU A 268 -17.44 -7.22 7.37
N ASP A 269 -16.26 -6.61 7.52
CA ASP A 269 -15.12 -7.20 8.23
C ASP A 269 -14.68 -6.32 9.41
N LEU A 270 -14.72 -6.87 10.62
CA LEU A 270 -14.17 -6.26 11.83
C LEU A 270 -13.14 -7.18 12.48
N ILE A 271 -11.89 -6.74 12.49
CA ILE A 271 -10.75 -7.53 12.96
C ILE A 271 -9.95 -6.73 13.98
N PHE A 272 -9.90 -7.21 15.22
CA PHE A 272 -8.99 -6.75 16.24
C PHE A 272 -7.92 -7.80 16.51
N GLU A 273 -6.66 -7.39 16.45
CA GLU A 273 -5.53 -8.25 16.73
C GLU A 273 -4.64 -7.63 17.80
N ASN A 274 -4.45 -8.33 18.91
CA ASN A 274 -3.49 -7.95 19.93
C ASN A 274 -3.84 -6.61 20.61
N CYS A 275 -5.12 -6.24 20.63
CA CYS A 275 -5.62 -5.00 21.22
C CYS A 275 -5.79 -5.13 22.75
N ASP A 276 -5.88 -3.99 23.43
CA ASP A 276 -6.13 -3.92 24.87
C ASP A 276 -7.41 -3.11 25.14
N TYR A 277 -8.23 -3.54 26.10
CA TYR A 277 -9.40 -2.79 26.55
C TYR A 277 -9.59 -2.95 28.05
N TRP A 278 -9.65 -1.85 28.80
CA TRP A 278 -9.71 -1.89 30.27
C TRP A 278 -11.13 -1.85 30.84
N GLY A 279 -12.15 -1.58 30.02
CA GLY A 279 -13.54 -1.51 30.49
C GLY A 279 -14.17 -2.88 30.78
N GLY A 280 -13.52 -3.98 30.39
CA GLY A 280 -13.94 -5.35 30.72
C GLY A 280 -15.17 -5.85 29.96
N LYS A 281 -16.06 -4.97 29.50
CA LYS A 281 -17.31 -5.34 28.82
C LYS A 281 -17.50 -4.60 27.51
N MET A 282 -17.77 -5.34 26.45
CA MET A 282 -18.22 -4.77 25.17
C MET A 282 -19.64 -5.24 24.87
N SER A 283 -20.46 -4.37 24.26
CA SER A 283 -21.82 -4.71 23.85
C SER A 283 -22.09 -4.38 22.38
N VAL A 284 -22.77 -5.30 21.70
CA VAL A 284 -23.33 -5.08 20.38
C VAL A 284 -24.85 -5.05 20.53
N SER A 285 -25.46 -3.91 20.20
CA SER A 285 -26.90 -3.75 20.33
C SER A 285 -27.68 -4.56 19.30
N GLU A 286 -28.97 -4.75 19.55
CA GLU A 286 -29.95 -5.26 18.59
C GLU A 286 -29.86 -4.45 17.29
N GLN A 287 -29.86 -5.15 16.16
CA GLN A 287 -29.68 -4.58 14.82
C GLN A 287 -28.41 -3.71 14.66
N GLY A 288 -27.40 -3.93 15.51
CA GLY A 288 -26.16 -3.15 15.52
C GLY A 288 -25.44 -3.20 14.18
N PHE A 289 -24.97 -4.37 13.75
CA PHE A 289 -24.27 -4.52 12.49
C PHE A 289 -25.18 -5.07 11.39
N GLY A 290 -25.55 -4.25 10.41
CA GLY A 290 -26.43 -4.69 9.33
C GLY A 290 -25.78 -5.57 8.24
N ARG A 291 -24.45 -5.68 8.18
CA ARG A 291 -23.73 -6.38 7.10
C ARG A 291 -22.50 -7.19 7.54
N LEU A 292 -22.25 -7.28 8.85
CA LEU A 292 -21.02 -7.89 9.35
C LEU A 292 -21.01 -9.39 9.01
N ARG A 293 -19.96 -9.83 8.33
CA ARG A 293 -19.74 -11.23 7.90
C ARG A 293 -18.57 -11.86 8.63
N LYS A 294 -17.62 -11.04 9.10
CA LYS A 294 -16.42 -11.49 9.76
C LYS A 294 -16.15 -10.65 10.99
N LEU A 295 -16.25 -11.28 12.15
CA LEU A 295 -15.85 -10.73 13.43
C LEU A 295 -14.67 -11.55 13.97
N LYS A 296 -13.51 -10.91 14.16
CA LYS A 296 -12.35 -11.51 14.83
C LYS A 296 -11.89 -10.59 15.94
N LEU A 297 -11.98 -11.05 17.18
CA LEU A 297 -11.62 -10.27 18.36
C LEU A 297 -10.51 -10.96 19.13
N PHE A 298 -9.29 -10.43 19.03
CA PHE A 298 -8.16 -10.81 19.89
C PHE A 298 -7.79 -9.60 20.75
N ILE A 299 -8.51 -9.46 21.88
CA ILE A 299 -8.43 -8.35 22.82
C ILE A 299 -8.00 -8.89 24.18
N ASN A 300 -7.05 -8.23 24.85
CA ASN A 300 -6.71 -8.54 26.23
C ASN A 300 -7.60 -7.76 27.19
N ARG A 301 -7.91 -8.38 28.34
CA ARG A 301 -8.74 -7.82 29.42
C ARG A 301 -10.20 -7.53 29.03
N LEU A 302 -10.71 -8.25 28.03
CA LEU A 302 -12.14 -8.34 27.78
C LEU A 302 -12.69 -9.49 28.62
N ASP A 303 -13.51 -9.16 29.62
CA ASP A 303 -14.15 -10.13 30.52
C ASP A 303 -15.46 -10.65 29.93
N GLU A 304 -16.21 -9.80 29.23
CA GLU A 304 -17.55 -10.09 28.72
C GLU A 304 -17.79 -9.42 27.35
N LEU A 305 -18.36 -10.19 26.41
CA LEU A 305 -18.90 -9.66 25.15
C LEU A 305 -20.40 -9.96 25.11
N GLN A 306 -21.21 -8.92 25.23
CA GLN A 306 -22.67 -8.99 25.14
C GLN A 306 -23.09 -8.78 23.68
N ILE A 307 -23.88 -9.71 23.15
CA ILE A 307 -24.41 -9.65 21.80
C ILE A 307 -25.93 -9.83 21.95
N GLU A 308 -26.68 -8.77 21.65
CA GLU A 308 -28.14 -8.81 21.68
C GLU A 308 -28.71 -9.66 20.52
N GLU A 309 -30.00 -9.99 20.61
CA GLU A 309 -30.70 -10.69 19.53
C GLU A 309 -30.66 -9.83 18.25
N GLU A 310 -30.52 -10.47 17.08
CA GLU A 310 -30.39 -9.79 15.78
C GLU A 310 -29.27 -8.73 15.68
N ALA A 311 -28.29 -8.73 16.59
CA ALA A 311 -27.20 -7.77 16.61
C ALA A 311 -26.28 -7.84 15.38
N MET A 312 -26.23 -9.00 14.71
CA MET A 312 -25.46 -9.26 13.50
C MET A 312 -26.15 -10.35 12.65
N PRO A 313 -26.01 -10.31 11.30
CA PRO A 313 -26.77 -11.14 10.36
C PRO A 313 -26.31 -12.59 10.21
#